data_AF-A0A4R0PGF0-F1
#
_entry.id   AF-A0A4R0PGF0-F1
#
_cell.length_a   1.000
_cell.length_b   1.000
_cell.length_c   1.000
_cell.angle_alpha   90.00
_cell.angle_beta   90.00
_cell.angle_gamma   90.00
#
_symmetry.space_group_name_H-M   'P 1'
#
loop_
_entity.id
_entity.type
_entity.pdbx_description
1 polymer ?
#
loop_
_entity_poly.entity_id
_entity_poly.type
_entity_poly.pdbx_seq_one_letter_code
_entity_poly.pdbx_strand_id
1 'polypeptide(L)'
;MKKSFLILMLVCFTATYLSAKDVNHVDTSKIYSVKLANTDLKNGSVKFLIRGGIVSIYVKGQELFEKKYAVDYYDFGCIMHANISIEDYNKVVASFMDRKYGRGWRKEVRKDIQGI
;
A
#
# COMPACT_ATOMS: atom_id res chain seq x y z
N MET A 1 19.29 16.54 -50.66
CA MET A 1 19.27 15.69 -49.44
C MET A 1 19.02 16.51 -48.16
N LYS A 2 17.88 17.21 -48.01
CA LYS A 2 17.62 18.01 -46.79
C LYS A 2 16.17 17.94 -46.28
N LYS A 3 15.16 17.90 -47.17
CA LYS A 3 13.73 17.90 -46.76
C LYS A 3 13.24 16.54 -46.26
N SER A 4 13.60 15.44 -46.95
CA SER A 4 13.16 14.09 -46.55
C SER A 4 13.76 13.61 -45.23
N PHE A 5 14.98 14.06 -44.91
CA PHE A 5 15.64 13.75 -43.64
C PHE A 5 14.98 14.53 -42.48
N LEU A 6 14.59 15.78 -42.73
CA LEU A 6 13.89 16.62 -41.75
C LEU A 6 12.50 16.04 -41.42
N ILE A 7 11.78 15.53 -42.43
CA ILE A 7 10.47 14.87 -42.26
C ILE A 7 10.63 13.56 -41.47
N LEU A 8 11.66 12.76 -41.76
CA LEU A 8 11.94 11.51 -41.03
C LEU A 8 12.28 11.79 -39.55
N MET A 9 13.06 12.83 -39.27
CA MET A 9 13.36 13.28 -37.90
C MET A 9 12.09 13.73 -37.16
N LEU A 10 11.17 14.44 -37.82
CA LEU A 10 9.92 14.89 -37.23
C LEU A 10 8.99 13.71 -36.85
N VAL A 11 8.90 12.70 -37.72
CA VAL A 11 8.11 11.49 -37.48
C VAL A 11 8.67 10.68 -36.30
N CYS A 12 10.00 10.53 -36.23
CA CYS A 12 10.66 9.86 -35.10
C CYS A 12 10.46 10.59 -33.76
N PHE A 13 10.41 11.92 -33.77
CA PHE A 13 10.06 12.69 -32.56
C PHE A 13 8.61 12.43 -32.16
N THR A 14 7.63 12.52 -33.05
CA THR A 14 6.20 12.34 -32.65
C THR A 14 5.84 10.94 -32.14
N ALA A 15 6.56 9.90 -32.57
CA ALA A 15 6.28 8.52 -32.15
C ALA A 15 6.63 8.22 -30.67
N THR A 16 7.42 9.07 -30.01
CA THR A 16 7.80 8.88 -28.60
C THR A 16 6.95 9.69 -27.62
N TYR A 17 6.06 10.59 -28.08
CA TYR A 17 5.30 11.50 -27.20
C TYR A 17 3.85 11.10 -26.89
N LEU A 18 3.28 10.04 -27.49
CA LEU A 18 1.91 9.63 -27.18
C LEU A 18 1.82 8.19 -26.68
N SER A 19 2.32 7.98 -25.46
CA SER A 19 1.80 6.92 -24.59
C SER A 19 1.86 7.37 -23.13
N ALA A 20 1.23 8.51 -22.83
CA ALA A 20 0.89 8.82 -21.46
C ALA A 20 -0.32 7.96 -21.10
N LYS A 21 -0.12 6.87 -20.36
CA LYS A 21 -1.23 6.17 -19.70
C LYS A 21 -1.83 7.14 -18.68
N ASP A 22 -3.14 7.32 -18.70
CA ASP A 22 -3.83 8.10 -17.67
C ASP A 22 -3.49 7.51 -16.28
N VAL A 23 -2.76 8.26 -15.46
CA VAL A 23 -2.41 7.84 -14.10
C VAL A 23 -3.65 8.03 -13.25
N ASN A 24 -4.29 6.92 -12.87
CA ASN A 24 -5.48 6.99 -12.04
C ASN A 24 -5.10 7.29 -10.58
N HIS A 25 -5.97 7.97 -9.85
CA HIS A 25 -5.80 8.24 -8.42
C HIS A 25 -5.55 6.96 -7.60
N VAL A 26 -6.14 5.83 -8.03
CA VAL A 26 -5.93 4.50 -7.45
C VAL A 26 -4.46 4.06 -7.56
N ASP A 27 -3.84 4.26 -8.73
CA ASP A 27 -2.44 3.91 -8.95
C ASP A 27 -1.52 4.76 -8.06
N THR A 28 -1.84 6.04 -7.89
CA THR A 28 -1.10 6.96 -7.01
C THR A 28 -1.21 6.54 -5.54
N SER A 29 -2.41 6.17 -5.09
CA SER A 29 -2.66 5.75 -3.71
C SER A 29 -1.93 4.44 -3.37
N LYS A 30 -1.92 3.48 -4.30
CA LYS A 30 -1.15 2.24 -4.17
C LYS A 30 0.35 2.51 -4.06
N ILE A 31 0.92 3.30 -4.98
CA ILE A 31 2.35 3.64 -4.97
C ILE A 31 2.72 4.31 -3.64
N TYR A 32 1.92 5.27 -3.19
CA TYR A 32 2.14 5.96 -1.93
C TYR A 32 2.06 5.01 -0.73
N SER A 33 1.01 4.18 -0.63
CA SER A 33 0.84 3.21 0.45
C SER A 33 1.97 2.19 0.54
N VAL A 34 2.42 1.64 -0.60
CA VAL A 34 3.55 0.71 -0.62
C VAL A 34 4.83 1.39 -0.15
N LYS A 35 5.07 2.63 -0.60
CA LYS A 35 6.24 3.42 -0.14
C LYS A 35 6.17 3.68 1.36
N LEU A 36 5.02 4.10 1.86
CA LEU A 36 4.78 4.36 3.28
C LEU A 36 5.01 3.10 4.13
N ALA A 37 4.45 1.96 3.74
CA ALA A 37 4.64 0.69 4.45
C ALA A 37 6.13 0.32 4.56
N ASN A 38 6.89 0.46 3.47
CA ASN A 38 8.33 0.17 3.50
C ASN A 38 9.10 1.15 4.40
N THR A 39 8.73 2.43 4.42
CA THR A 39 9.31 3.43 5.32
C THR A 39 9.03 3.11 6.78
N ASP A 40 7.78 2.78 7.11
CA ASP A 40 7.37 2.41 8.48
C ASP A 40 8.11 1.17 8.97
N LEU A 41 8.17 0.11 8.15
CA LEU A 41 8.92 -1.10 8.46
C LEU A 41 10.41 -0.83 8.67
N LYS A 42 11.03 0.02 7.85
CA LYS A 42 12.44 0.42 8.00
C LYS A 42 12.68 1.15 9.33
N ASN A 43 11.69 1.91 9.79
CA ASN A 43 11.75 2.65 11.05
C ASN A 43 11.33 1.79 12.27
N GLY A 44 11.06 0.49 12.09
CA GLY A 44 10.63 -0.41 13.15
C GLY A 44 9.16 -0.27 13.54
N SER A 45 8.37 0.50 12.77
CA SER A 45 6.93 0.64 13.00
C SER A 45 6.17 -0.40 12.18
N VAL A 46 5.86 -1.53 12.80
CA VAL A 46 5.05 -2.59 12.18
C VAL A 46 3.61 -2.39 12.60
N LYS A 47 2.70 -2.11 11.67
CA LYS A 47 1.28 -1.95 11.98
C LYS A 47 0.38 -2.46 10.86
N PHE A 48 -0.83 -2.88 11.18
CA PHE A 48 -1.90 -3.06 10.20
C PHE A 48 -2.85 -1.87 10.25
N LEU A 49 -3.17 -1.33 9.08
CA LEU A 49 -4.13 -0.24 8.94
C LEU A 49 -5.55 -0.80 8.89
N ILE A 50 -6.46 -0.15 9.59
CA ILE A 50 -7.87 -0.51 9.67
C ILE A 50 -8.70 0.68 9.19
N ARG A 51 -9.70 0.37 8.33
CA ARG A 51 -10.74 1.33 8.01
C ARG A 51 -11.67 1.41 9.21
N GLY A 52 -11.59 2.52 9.92
CA GLY A 52 -12.43 2.78 11.07
C GLY A 52 -13.85 3.21 10.74
N GLY A 53 -14.49 3.77 11.74
CA GLY A 53 -15.78 4.43 11.65
C GLY A 53 -16.00 5.36 12.83
N ILE A 54 -17.27 5.72 13.07
CA ILE A 54 -17.67 6.56 14.21
C ILE A 54 -17.57 5.80 15.52
N VAL A 55 -17.79 4.48 15.48
CA VAL A 55 -17.79 3.61 16.65
C VAL A 55 -16.52 2.76 16.63
N SER A 56 -15.72 2.85 17.69
CA SER A 56 -14.56 1.99 17.89
C SER A 56 -14.99 0.52 18.04
N ILE A 57 -14.29 -0.37 17.35
CA ILE A 57 -14.51 -1.81 17.45
C ILE A 57 -13.38 -2.42 18.28
N TYR A 58 -13.73 -3.01 19.42
CA TYR A 58 -12.81 -3.85 20.18
C TYR A 58 -12.91 -5.31 19.73
N VAL A 59 -11.80 -5.90 19.32
CA VAL A 59 -11.71 -7.34 19.03
C VAL A 59 -10.98 -8.02 20.19
N LYS A 60 -11.68 -8.92 20.89
CA LYS A 60 -11.12 -9.66 22.02
C LYS A 60 -9.82 -10.38 21.63
N GLY A 61 -8.76 -10.17 22.40
CA GLY A 61 -7.46 -10.78 22.18
C GLY A 61 -6.57 -10.06 21.16
N GLN A 62 -6.99 -8.91 20.63
CA GLN A 62 -6.13 -8.10 19.75
C GLN A 62 -4.83 -7.70 20.46
N GLU A 63 -4.91 -7.36 21.75
CA GLU A 63 -3.75 -6.94 22.55
C GLU A 63 -2.72 -8.07 22.72
N LEU A 64 -3.19 -9.32 22.76
CA LEU A 64 -2.32 -10.50 22.82
C LEU A 64 -1.59 -10.71 21.50
N PHE A 65 -2.28 -10.51 20.37
CA PHE A 65 -1.68 -10.56 19.04
C PHE A 65 -0.63 -9.46 18.86
N GLU A 66 -0.98 -8.22 19.21
CA GLU A 66 -0.09 -7.06 19.09
C GLU A 66 1.20 -7.29 19.88
N LYS A 67 1.08 -7.73 21.14
CA LYS A 67 2.23 -8.06 21.99
C LYS A 67 3.05 -9.23 21.45
N LYS A 68 2.40 -10.31 21.00
CA LYS A 68 3.07 -11.53 20.51
C LYS A 68 3.92 -11.26 19.26
N TYR A 69 3.42 -10.41 18.36
CA TYR A 69 4.08 -10.15 17.08
C TYR A 69 4.76 -8.78 16.98
N ALA A 70 4.74 -7.98 18.06
CA ALA A 70 5.26 -6.61 18.08
C ALA A 70 4.74 -5.79 16.89
N VAL A 71 3.42 -5.82 16.71
CA VAL A 71 2.69 -5.15 15.62
C VAL A 71 1.52 -4.39 16.24
N ASP A 72 1.20 -3.21 15.72
CA ASP A 72 0.06 -2.42 16.19
C ASP A 72 -1.14 -2.53 15.21
N TYR A 73 -2.35 -2.37 15.70
CA TYR A 73 -3.51 -2.04 14.87
C TYR A 73 -3.74 -0.53 14.86
N TYR A 74 -3.62 0.08 13.69
CA TYR A 74 -3.86 1.52 13.50
C TYR A 74 -5.21 1.75 12.84
N ASP A 75 -6.17 2.22 13.64
CA ASP A 75 -7.53 2.54 13.20
C ASP A 75 -7.63 4.02 12.81
N PHE A 76 -7.98 4.30 11.55
CA PHE A 76 -8.19 5.68 11.07
C PHE A 76 -9.45 6.36 11.63
N GLY A 77 -10.34 5.62 12.27
CA GLY A 77 -11.64 6.14 12.68
C GLY A 77 -12.45 6.68 11.50
N CYS A 78 -13.08 7.84 11.68
CA CYS A 78 -13.93 8.47 10.66
C CYS A 78 -13.18 9.11 9.50
N ILE A 79 -11.90 9.46 9.69
CA ILE A 79 -11.16 10.31 8.75
C ILE A 79 -9.90 9.59 8.32
N MET A 80 -9.89 9.13 7.06
CA MET A 80 -8.74 8.52 6.41
C MET A 80 -8.30 9.40 5.24
N HIS A 81 -6.98 9.53 5.05
CA HIS A 81 -6.46 10.25 3.90
C HIS A 81 -6.83 9.51 2.59
N ALA A 82 -7.35 10.26 1.61
CA ALA A 82 -7.83 9.68 0.35
C ALA A 82 -6.70 8.98 -0.45
N ASN A 83 -5.45 9.41 -0.28
CA ASN A 83 -4.29 8.88 -0.97
C ASN A 83 -3.71 7.59 -0.35
N ILE A 84 -4.41 6.97 0.60
CA ILE A 84 -3.99 5.71 1.23
C ILE A 84 -4.86 4.56 0.73
N SER A 85 -4.21 3.59 0.08
CA SER A 85 -4.75 2.24 -0.08
C SER A 85 -4.35 1.38 1.13
N ILE A 86 -5.33 1.05 1.99
CA ILE A 86 -5.13 0.17 3.15
C ILE A 86 -4.68 -1.23 2.69
N GLU A 87 -5.33 -1.77 1.67
CA GLU A 87 -5.07 -3.12 1.16
C GLU A 87 -3.61 -3.28 0.69
N ASP A 88 -3.10 -2.32 -0.08
CA ASP A 88 -1.72 -2.36 -0.58
C ASP A 88 -0.70 -2.17 0.53
N TYR A 89 -0.97 -1.30 1.51
CA TYR A 89 -0.11 -1.14 2.69
C TYR A 89 -0.03 -2.45 3.49
N ASN A 90 -1.20 -3.02 3.83
CA ASN A 90 -1.29 -4.23 4.66
C ASN A 90 -0.67 -5.44 3.97
N LYS A 91 -0.74 -5.56 2.63
CA LYS A 91 -0.05 -6.62 1.88
C LYS A 91 1.47 -6.58 2.05
N VAL A 92 2.06 -5.39 2.10
CA VAL A 92 3.51 -5.21 2.34
C VAL A 92 3.86 -5.66 3.76
N VAL A 93 3.07 -5.25 4.75
CA VAL A 93 3.26 -5.63 6.15
C VAL A 93 3.06 -7.14 6.34
N ALA A 94 2.02 -7.73 5.73
CA ALA A 94 1.77 -9.16 5.77
C ALA A 94 2.92 -9.97 5.17
N SER A 95 3.49 -9.48 4.05
CA SER A 95 4.69 -10.10 3.46
C SER A 95 5.90 -10.03 4.39
N PHE A 96 6.06 -8.92 5.13
CA PHE A 96 7.09 -8.81 6.16
C PHE A 96 6.85 -9.78 7.32
N MET A 97 5.61 -9.87 7.80
CA MET A 97 5.20 -10.78 8.87
C MET A 97 5.41 -12.25 8.48
N ASP A 98 5.06 -12.62 7.24
CA ASP A 98 5.27 -13.95 6.69
C ASP A 98 6.77 -14.34 6.67
N ARG A 99 7.66 -13.39 6.37
CA ARG A 99 9.12 -13.61 6.42
C ARG A 99 9.65 -13.70 7.85
N LYS A 100 9.14 -12.88 8.77
CA LYS A 100 9.65 -12.77 10.15
C LYS A 100 9.14 -13.88 11.07
N TYR A 101 7.88 -14.29 10.91
CA TYR A 101 7.17 -15.17 11.83
C TYR A 101 6.58 -16.43 11.15
N GLY A 102 6.80 -16.61 9.85
CA GLY A 102 6.13 -17.65 9.05
C GLY A 102 4.65 -17.30 8.81
N ARG A 103 3.85 -18.26 8.33
CA ARG A 103 2.43 -18.01 7.99
C ARG A 103 1.42 -18.29 9.11
N GLY A 104 1.90 -18.71 10.29
CA GLY A 104 1.03 -19.10 11.41
C GLY A 104 0.17 -17.96 11.96
N TRP A 105 0.72 -16.74 12.00
CA TRP A 105 0.06 -15.55 12.53
C TRP A 105 -1.25 -15.20 11.79
N ARG A 106 -1.40 -15.58 10.52
CA ARG A 106 -2.61 -15.34 9.71
C ARG A 106 -3.87 -16.02 10.29
N LYS A 107 -3.70 -17.07 11.10
CA LYS A 107 -4.82 -17.71 11.80
C LYS A 107 -5.31 -16.83 12.96
N GLU A 108 -4.41 -16.07 13.56
CA GLU A 108 -4.60 -15.29 14.79
C GLU A 108 -4.95 -13.81 14.53
N VAL A 109 -4.52 -13.25 13.40
CA VAL A 109 -4.83 -11.86 13.01
C VAL A 109 -6.34 -11.64 12.93
N ARG A 110 -6.78 -10.43 13.27
CA ARG A 110 -8.17 -10.00 13.12
C ARG A 110 -8.65 -10.25 11.68
N LYS A 111 -9.92 -10.64 11.52
CA LYS A 111 -10.49 -11.02 10.21
C LYS A 111 -10.92 -9.83 9.35
N ASP A 112 -10.94 -8.63 9.92
CA ASP A 112 -11.31 -7.39 9.25
C ASP A 112 -10.10 -6.65 8.64
N ILE A 113 -8.89 -7.22 8.72
CA ILE A 113 -7.71 -6.64 8.09
C ILE A 113 -7.76 -6.84 6.59
N GLN A 114 -7.91 -5.75 5.85
CA GLN A 114 -7.94 -5.76 4.39
C GLN A 114 -6.58 -6.19 3.81
N GLY A 115 -6.61 -7.04 2.78
CA GLY A 115 -5.43 -7.48 2.03
C GLY A 115 -4.71 -8.71 2.59
N ILE A 116 -5.28 -9.40 3.57
CA ILE A 116 -4.70 -10.56 4.27
C ILE A 116 -5.66 -11.74 4.24
#